data_AF-A0A0R3EDJ5-F1
#
_entry.id   AF-A0A0R3EDJ5-F1
#
_cell.length_a   1.000
_cell.length_b   1.000
_cell.length_c   1.000
_cell.angle_alpha   90.00
_cell.angle_beta   90.00
_cell.angle_gamma   90.00
#
_symmetry.space_group_name_H-M   'P 1'
#
loop_
_entity.id
_entity.type
_entity.pdbx_description
1 polymer ?
#
loop_
_entity_poly.entity_id
_entity_poly.type
_entity_poly.pdbx_seq_one_letter_code
_entity_poly.pdbx_strand_id
1 'polypeptide(L)'
;MGKVGPHLRTLAGEIRGRIPASDHVTSGASPGLAALEAFSKAISDVERIGASRLETISDLFDEAQKVFAETSSQLSTAVSSTPSLYRPPLRA
;
A
#
# COMPACT_ATOMS: atom_id res chain seq x y z
N MET A 1 4.72 11.74 -0.09
CA MET A 1 3.77 10.63 0.07
C MET A 1 3.57 9.82 -1.22
N GLY A 2 3.51 10.41 -2.41
CA GLY A 2 3.17 9.68 -3.65
C GLY A 2 4.14 8.64 -4.23
N LYS A 3 5.13 8.19 -3.46
CA LYS A 3 5.97 7.04 -3.81
C LYS A 3 5.74 5.83 -2.92
N VAL A 4 5.00 6.00 -1.81
CA VAL A 4 4.81 4.96 -0.80
C VAL A 4 3.94 3.82 -1.36
N GLY A 5 2.77 4.13 -1.94
CA GLY A 5 1.90 3.13 -2.57
C GLY A 5 2.61 2.30 -3.65
N PRO A 6 3.24 2.94 -4.66
CA PRO A 6 4.01 2.21 -5.69
C PRO A 6 5.14 1.34 -5.13
N HIS A 7 5.85 1.81 -4.10
CA HIS A 7 6.94 1.07 -3.48
C HIS A 7 6.45 -0.16 -2.72
N LEU A 8 5.39 -0.02 -1.93
CA LEU A 8 4.76 -1.13 -1.21
C LEU A 8 4.20 -2.19 -2.17
N ARG A 9 3.61 -1.76 -3.29
CA ARG A 9 3.13 -2.66 -4.35
C ARG A 9 4.27 -3.40 -5.06
N THR A 10 5.41 -2.73 -5.28
CA THR A 10 6.63 -3.36 -5.81
C THR A 10 7.14 -4.44 -4.84
N LEU A 11 7.27 -4.10 -3.56
CA LEU A 11 7.71 -5.03 -2.53
C LEU A 11 6.76 -6.24 -2.40
N ALA A 12 5.46 -6.02 -2.47
CA ALA A 12 4.47 -7.10 -2.48
C ALA A 12 4.67 -8.04 -3.68
N GLY A 13 4.95 -7.49 -4.86
CA GLY A 13 5.27 -8.25 -6.07
C GLY A 13 6.55 -9.08 -5.92
N GLU A 14 7.61 -8.50 -5.37
CA GLU A 14 8.88 -9.19 -5.11
C GLU A 14 8.74 -10.32 -4.07
N ILE A 15 7.90 -10.14 -3.04
CA ILE A 15 7.58 -11.20 -2.09
C ILE A 15 6.83 -12.31 -2.81
N ARG A 16 5.75 -11.99 -3.54
CA ARG A 16 4.92 -12.98 -4.23
C ARG A 16 5.71 -13.76 -5.29
N GLY A 17 6.68 -13.12 -5.96
CA GLY A 17 7.56 -13.77 -6.94
C GLY A 17 8.56 -14.76 -6.36
N ARG A 18 8.84 -14.70 -5.04
CA ARG A 18 9.72 -15.66 -4.34
C ARG A 18 8.98 -16.87 -3.77
N ILE A 19 7.65 -16.78 -3.63
CA ILE A 19 6.83 -17.87 -3.11
C ILE A 19 6.78 -19.00 -4.16
N PRO A 20 7.10 -20.25 -3.80
CA PRO A 20 6.99 -21.37 -4.72
C PRO A 20 5.54 -21.51 -5.25
N ALA A 21 5.40 -21.80 -6.55
CA ALA A 21 4.09 -21.94 -7.19
C ALA A 21 3.33 -23.23 -6.78
N SER A 22 3.99 -24.18 -6.11
CA SER A 22 3.37 -25.43 -5.69
C SER A 22 3.98 -25.94 -4.38
N ASP A 23 3.08 -26.26 -3.44
CA ASP A 23 3.43 -26.99 -2.23
C ASP A 23 3.64 -28.46 -2.62
N HIS A 24 4.90 -28.87 -2.79
CA HIS A 24 5.22 -30.29 -2.94
C HIS A 24 5.02 -30.97 -1.58
N VAL A 25 4.03 -31.86 -1.50
CA VAL A 25 3.86 -32.77 -0.37
C VAL A 25 4.27 -34.15 -0.83
N THR A 26 5.33 -34.67 -0.21
CA THR A 26 5.82 -36.01 -0.56
C THR A 26 4.94 -37.06 0.12
N SER A 27 4.18 -37.82 -0.66
CA SER A 27 3.34 -38.90 -0.11
C SER A 27 4.21 -39.99 0.53
N GLY A 28 3.88 -40.38 1.76
CA GLY A 28 4.67 -41.34 2.53
C GLY A 28 5.97 -40.79 3.12
N ALA A 29 6.12 -39.45 3.18
CA ALA A 29 7.28 -38.81 3.81
C ALA A 29 7.51 -39.29 5.24
N SER A 30 8.78 -39.36 5.64
CA SER A 30 9.13 -39.57 7.04
C SER A 30 8.60 -38.40 7.89
N PRO A 31 8.28 -38.60 9.18
CA PRO A 31 7.75 -37.53 10.03
C PRO A 31 8.63 -36.27 10.07
N GLY A 32 9.95 -36.44 9.99
CA GLY A 32 10.90 -35.31 9.94
C GLY A 32 10.80 -34.52 8.63
N LEU A 33 10.67 -35.20 7.49
CA LEU A 33 10.49 -34.53 6.20
C LEU A 33 9.13 -33.83 6.13
N ALA A 34 8.06 -34.47 6.62
CA ALA A 34 6.73 -33.87 6.67
C ALA A 34 6.70 -32.58 7.52
N ALA A 35 7.45 -32.54 8.63
CA ALA A 35 7.57 -31.34 9.45
C ALA A 35 8.28 -30.19 8.72
N LEU A 36 9.33 -30.49 7.94
CA LEU A 36 10.04 -29.50 7.12
C LEU A 36 9.15 -28.97 5.98
N GLU A 37 8.41 -29.85 5.29
CA GLU A 37 7.44 -29.47 4.27
C GLU A 37 6.34 -28.56 4.85
N ALA A 38 5.79 -28.92 6.02
CA ALA A 38 4.80 -28.11 6.71
C ALA A 38 5.34 -26.74 7.14
N PHE A 39 6.59 -26.69 7.62
CA PHE A 39 7.25 -25.43 7.98
C PHE A 39 7.50 -24.54 6.75
N SER A 40 7.96 -25.13 5.64
CA SER A 40 8.14 -24.43 4.37
C SER A 40 6.82 -23.83 3.85
N LYS A 41 5.73 -24.59 3.96
CA LYS A 41 4.39 -24.11 3.63
C LYS A 41 3.98 -22.94 4.53
N ALA A 42 4.20 -23.04 5.83
CA ALA A 42 3.86 -21.98 6.77
C ALA A 42 4.60 -20.66 6.47
N ILE A 43 5.88 -20.73 6.09
CA ILE A 43 6.65 -19.55 5.63
C ILE A 43 5.98 -18.94 4.39
N SER A 44 5.69 -19.76 3.39
CA SER A 44 5.06 -19.33 2.14
C SER A 44 3.70 -18.65 2.37
N ASP A 45 2.91 -19.16 3.33
CA ASP A 45 1.62 -18.60 3.71
C ASP A 45 1.78 -17.24 4.40
N VAL A 46 2.76 -17.09 5.31
CA VAL A 46 3.08 -15.80 5.95
C VAL A 46 3.53 -14.77 4.93
N GLU A 47 4.37 -15.16 3.97
CA GLU A 47 4.81 -14.29 2.88
C GLU A 47 3.62 -13.83 2.01
N ARG A 48 2.68 -14.74 1.70
CA ARG A 48 1.47 -14.41 0.93
C ARG A 48 0.59 -13.39 1.68
N ILE A 49 0.41 -13.59 2.99
CA ILE A 49 -0.33 -12.65 3.85
C ILE A 49 0.39 -11.30 3.91
N GLY A 50 1.72 -11.31 4.08
CA GLY A 50 2.54 -10.10 4.10
C GLY A 50 2.40 -9.28 2.83
N ALA A 51 2.53 -9.92 1.66
CA ALA A 51 2.33 -9.27 0.37
C ALA A 51 0.93 -8.66 0.21
N SER A 52 -0.12 -9.41 0.59
CA SER A 52 -1.50 -8.89 0.54
C SER A 52 -1.70 -7.67 1.44
N ARG A 53 -1.10 -7.66 2.64
CA ARG A 53 -1.17 -6.50 3.54
C ARG A 53 -0.45 -5.28 2.97
N LEU A 54 0.69 -5.46 2.31
CA LEU A 54 1.40 -4.37 1.65
C LEU A 54 0.57 -3.77 0.51
N GLU A 55 -0.14 -4.59 -0.27
CA GLU A 55 -1.12 -4.11 -1.27
C GLU A 55 -2.21 -3.26 -0.60
N THR A 56 -2.83 -3.75 0.48
CA THR A 56 -3.87 -2.99 1.22
C THR A 56 -3.35 -1.67 1.79
N ILE A 57 -2.14 -1.65 2.34
CA ILE A 57 -1.54 -0.40 2.84
C ILE A 57 -1.28 0.55 1.67
N SER A 58 -0.87 0.04 0.51
CA SER A 58 -0.69 0.85 -0.70
C SER A 58 -1.98 1.54 -1.11
N ASP A 59 -3.09 0.79 -1.14
CA ASP A 59 -4.40 1.32 -1.51
C ASP A 59 -4.87 2.40 -0.52
N LEU A 60 -4.61 2.20 0.78
CA LEU A 60 -4.88 3.21 1.82
C LEU A 60 -4.07 4.50 1.61
N PHE A 61 -2.80 4.39 1.22
CA PHE A 61 -1.95 5.55 0.90
C PHE A 61 -2.43 6.28 -0.34
N ASP A 62 -2.83 5.55 -1.38
CA ASP A 62 -3.37 6.12 -2.62
C ASP A 62 -4.67 6.91 -2.32
N GLU A 63 -5.56 6.37 -1.49
CA GLU A 63 -6.81 7.05 -1.06
C GLU A 63 -6.53 8.28 -0.19
N ALA A 64 -5.64 8.16 0.81
CA ALA A 64 -5.28 9.29 1.66
C ALA A 64 -4.67 10.45 0.85
N GLN A 65 -3.84 10.13 -0.16
CA GLN A 65 -3.29 11.14 -1.06
C GLN A 65 -4.37 11.81 -1.90
N LYS A 66 -5.34 11.04 -2.41
CA LYS A 66 -6.46 11.58 -3.17
C LYS A 66 -7.28 12.56 -2.34
N VAL A 67 -7.69 12.17 -1.13
CA VAL A 67 -8.44 13.04 -0.20
C VAL A 67 -7.66 14.32 0.11
N PHE A 68 -6.34 14.21 0.33
CA PHE A 68 -5.50 15.38 0.57
C PHE A 68 -5.45 16.32 -0.63
N ALA A 69 -5.28 15.78 -1.84
CA ALA A 69 -5.25 16.57 -3.07
C ALA A 69 -6.58 17.29 -3.33
N GLU A 70 -7.72 16.59 -3.14
CA GLU A 70 -9.06 17.17 -3.27
C GLU A 70 -9.28 18.30 -2.27
N THR A 71 -8.93 18.08 -0.99
CA THR A 71 -9.06 19.09 0.07
C THR A 71 -8.19 20.31 -0.23
N SER A 72 -6.96 20.11 -0.71
CA SER A 72 -6.07 21.20 -1.12
C SER A 72 -6.64 22.00 -2.29
N SER A 73 -7.23 21.34 -3.28
CA SER A 73 -7.90 21.98 -4.41
C SER A 73 -9.11 22.80 -3.96
N GLN A 74 -9.94 22.26 -3.06
CA GLN A 74 -11.08 22.97 -2.49
C GLN A 74 -10.63 24.21 -1.72
N LEU A 75 -9.58 24.10 -0.90
CA LEU A 75 -9.02 25.24 -0.17
C LEU A 75 -8.47 26.31 -1.12
N SER A 76 -7.72 25.92 -2.15
CA SER A 76 -7.19 26.84 -3.16
C SER A 76 -8.32 27.59 -3.88
N THR A 77 -9.39 26.87 -4.22
CA THR A 77 -10.60 27.46 -4.84
C THR A 77 -11.27 28.43 -3.88
N ALA A 78 -11.47 28.03 -2.61
CA ALA A 78 -12.06 28.88 -1.58
C ALA A 78 -11.27 30.19 -1.40
N VAL A 79 -9.94 30.11 -1.25
CA VAL A 79 -9.05 31.27 -1.14
C VAL A 79 -9.17 32.18 -2.36
N SER A 80 -9.16 31.62 -3.57
CA SER A 80 -9.24 32.40 -4.82
C SER A 80 -10.62 33.05 -5.02
N SER A 81 -11.68 32.40 -4.53
CA SER A 81 -13.06 32.89 -4.62
C SER A 81 -13.46 33.85 -3.49
N THR A 82 -12.62 34.03 -2.47
CA THR A 82 -12.93 34.90 -1.33
C THR A 82 -12.79 36.36 -1.76
N PRO A 83 -13.84 37.20 -1.62
CA PRO A 83 -13.75 38.62 -1.94
C PRO A 83 -12.68 39.30 -1.09
N SER A 84 -11.80 40.09 -1.71
CA SER A 84 -10.83 40.92 -1.00
C SER A 84 -11.57 41.87 -0.04
N LEU A 85 -11.45 41.64 1.27
CA LEU A 85 -11.88 42.59 2.30
C LEU A 85 -10.96 43.82 2.37
N TYR A 86 -9.80 43.78 1.70
CA TYR A 86 -8.90 44.90 1.65
C TYR A 86 -9.41 45.90 0.61
N ARG A 87 -9.99 47.01 1.09
CA ARG A 87 -10.25 48.21 0.30
C ARG A 87 -9.04 49.12 0.46
N PRO A 88 -8.25 49.40 -0.60
CA PRO A 88 -7.15 50.35 -0.48
C PRO A 88 -7.71 51.70 -0.01
N PRO A 89 -7.03 52.41 0.92
CA PRO A 89 -7.47 53.73 1.33
C PRO A 89 -7.53 54.62 0.10
N LEU A 90 -8.64 55.35 -0.07
CA LEU A 90 -8.76 56.40 -1.06
C LEU A 90 -7.62 57.40 -0.79
N ARG A 91 -6.66 57.49 -1.71
CA ARG A 91 -5.66 58.55 -1.65
C ARG A 91 -6.40 59.88 -1.78
N ALA A 92 -6.26 60.72 -0.75
CA ALA A 92 -6.75 62.09 -0.73
C ALA A 92 -6.05 62.96 -1.77
#